data_AF-A0A2I0IUQ2-F1
#
_entry.id   AF-A0A2I0IUQ2-F1
#
_cell.length_a   1.000
_cell.length_b   1.000
_cell.length_c   1.000
_cell.angle_alpha   90.00
_cell.angle_beta   90.00
_cell.angle_gamma   90.00
#
_symmetry.space_group_name_H-M   'P 1'
#
loop_
_entity.id
_entity.type
_entity.pdbx_description
1 polymer ?
#
loop_
_entity_poly.entity_id
_entity_poly.type
_entity_poly.pdbx_seq_one_letter_code
_entity_poly.pdbx_strand_id
1 'polypeptide(L)'
;MAAGTLSRSSRHFPTLKLIPPPRPPAVSGFSSRLSLHEAEKSLGILSSSLKVPQESLVPMVCECPGVLELDFVEKWERVSCELVFSGVSGVGIANLIKLSRRLGVNPDGFVSNFGALKGLEVSDATVSRIVEEFPRVVITVKESEICEKVDFLEGIGIPRNGIDR
;
A
#
# COMPACT_ATOMS: atom_id res chain seq x y z
N MET A 1 -11.01 61.47 65.61
CA MET A 1 -11.06 61.50 64.13
C MET A 1 -10.05 60.48 63.62
N ALA A 2 -10.55 59.40 63.02
CA ALA A 2 -9.74 58.29 62.50
C ALA A 2 -9.26 58.63 61.08
N ALA A 3 -7.97 58.43 60.82
CA ALA A 3 -7.42 58.39 59.46
C ALA A 3 -6.52 57.16 59.36
N GLY A 4 -7.06 56.11 58.74
CA GLY A 4 -6.44 54.80 58.60
C GLY A 4 -5.31 54.81 57.58
N THR A 5 -4.22 54.14 57.94
CA THR A 5 -3.10 53.76 57.08
C THR A 5 -3.50 52.61 56.17
N LEU A 6 -3.53 52.83 54.85
CA LEU A 6 -3.67 51.78 53.84
C LEU A 6 -2.30 51.45 53.24
N SER A 7 -1.78 50.30 53.66
CA SER A 7 -0.61 49.63 53.13
C SER A 7 -0.87 49.16 51.69
N ARG A 8 -0.07 49.66 50.73
CA ARG A 8 -0.21 49.30 49.31
C ARG A 8 0.62 48.05 49.02
N SER A 9 -0.03 46.90 49.12
CA SER A 9 0.53 45.58 48.78
C SER A 9 0.89 45.51 47.29
N SER A 10 2.19 45.44 47.00
CA SER A 10 2.74 45.22 45.67
C SER A 10 2.51 43.76 45.26
N ARG A 11 1.51 43.52 44.41
CA ARG A 11 1.25 42.20 43.84
C ARG A 11 2.27 41.94 42.72
N HIS A 12 3.27 41.11 43.02
CA HIS A 12 4.09 40.44 42.03
C HIS A 12 3.20 39.51 41.20
N PHE A 13 3.00 39.82 39.91
CA PHE A 13 2.43 38.88 38.96
C PHE A 13 3.54 37.96 38.44
N PRO A 14 3.44 36.63 38.61
CA PRO A 14 4.40 35.71 38.02
C PRO A 14 4.22 35.69 36.49
N THR A 15 5.31 35.92 35.76
CA THR A 15 5.37 35.82 34.31
C THR A 15 5.05 34.38 33.88
N LEU A 16 3.93 34.18 33.20
CA LEU A 16 3.59 32.90 32.59
C LEU A 16 4.67 32.57 31.55
N LYS A 17 5.50 31.57 31.85
CA LYS A 17 6.42 31.01 30.85
C LYS A 17 5.59 30.40 29.73
N LEU A 18 5.68 30.97 28.54
CA LEU A 18 5.12 30.40 27.32
C LEU A 18 5.68 28.98 27.16
N ILE A 19 4.81 27.98 27.25
CA ILE A 19 5.15 26.62 26.88
C ILE A 19 5.37 26.63 25.36
N PRO A 20 6.56 26.26 24.85
CA PRO A 20 6.74 26.16 23.41
C PRO A 20 5.75 25.14 22.84
N PRO A 21 5.20 25.36 21.64
CA PRO A 21 4.26 24.44 21.02
C PRO A 21 4.88 23.03 20.96
N PRO A 22 4.06 21.97 21.11
CA PRO A 22 4.56 20.61 20.98
C PRO A 22 5.25 20.48 19.63
N ARG A 23 6.49 20.01 19.67
CA ARG A 23 7.26 19.69 18.46
C ARG A 23 6.40 18.75 17.62
N PRO A 24 6.19 19.01 16.31
CA PRO A 24 5.46 18.08 15.47
C PRO A 24 6.11 16.69 15.60
N PRO A 25 5.31 15.61 15.57
CA PRO A 25 5.87 14.27 15.62
C PRO A 25 6.93 14.19 14.53
N ALA A 26 8.15 13.83 14.94
CA ALA A 26 9.18 13.46 13.98
C ALA A 26 8.55 12.38 13.11
N VAL A 27 8.41 12.66 11.81
CA VAL A 27 8.13 11.64 10.80
C VAL A 27 9.30 10.66 10.90
N SER A 28 9.07 9.62 11.68
CA SER A 28 10.04 8.59 11.98
C SER A 28 10.27 7.78 10.72
N GLY A 29 11.42 8.02 10.08
CA GLY A 29 12.18 6.96 9.42
C GLY A 29 11.92 6.76 7.93
N PHE A 30 12.37 7.69 7.10
CA PHE A 30 13.14 7.24 5.93
C PHE A 30 14.42 6.62 6.48
N SER A 31 14.42 5.29 6.62
CA SER A 31 15.50 4.51 7.20
C SER A 31 16.85 4.90 6.58
N SER A 32 17.86 5.13 7.41
CA SER A 32 19.19 5.65 7.08
C SER A 32 20.08 4.70 6.26
N ARG A 33 19.51 3.89 5.36
CA ARG A 33 20.21 2.85 4.58
C ARG A 33 19.86 2.78 3.10
N LEU A 34 18.87 3.54 2.62
CA LEU A 34 18.53 3.56 1.21
C LEU A 34 19.43 4.58 0.51
N SER A 35 20.32 4.11 -0.37
CA SER A 35 21.13 5.01 -1.17
C SER A 35 20.25 5.75 -2.18
N LEU A 36 20.64 6.99 -2.53
CA LEU A 36 19.95 7.77 -3.55
C LEU A 36 19.83 6.97 -4.86
N HIS A 37 20.90 6.28 -5.25
CA HIS A 37 20.95 5.44 -6.45
C HIS A 37 19.95 4.27 -6.41
N GLU A 38 19.80 3.59 -5.26
CA GLU A 38 18.80 2.53 -5.10
C GLU A 38 17.36 3.05 -5.15
N ALA A 39 17.12 4.23 -4.56
CA ALA A 39 15.81 4.87 -4.61
C ALA A 39 15.47 5.30 -6.05
N GLU A 40 16.41 5.90 -6.77
CA GLU A 40 16.25 6.28 -8.18
C GLU A 40 16.00 5.06 -9.06
N LYS A 41 16.75 3.97 -8.86
CA LYS A 41 16.53 2.71 -9.58
C LYS A 41 15.13 2.15 -9.31
N SER A 42 14.70 2.13 -8.05
CA SER A 42 13.38 1.65 -7.65
C SER A 42 12.26 2.49 -8.26
N LEU A 43 12.39 3.82 -8.25
CA LEU A 43 11.46 4.74 -8.92
C LEU A 43 11.41 4.52 -10.44
N GLY A 44 12.58 4.24 -11.04
CA GLY A 44 12.69 3.83 -12.44
C GLY A 44 11.82 2.62 -12.72
N ILE A 45 12.00 1.52 -11.98
CA ILE A 45 11.22 0.28 -12.15
C ILE A 45 9.72 0.50 -11.93
N LEU A 46 9.33 1.23 -10.87
CA LEU A 46 7.92 1.55 -10.60
C LEU A 46 7.28 2.31 -11.78
N SER A 47 8.02 3.23 -12.40
CA SER A 47 7.52 4.05 -13.50
C SER A 47 7.56 3.31 -14.84
N SER A 48 8.65 2.62 -15.18
CA SER A 48 8.87 2.01 -16.50
C SER A 48 8.28 0.61 -16.63
N SER A 49 8.51 -0.25 -15.63
CA SER A 49 8.20 -1.68 -15.70
C SER A 49 6.82 -1.98 -15.13
N LEU A 50 6.45 -1.29 -14.04
CA LEU A 50 5.14 -1.45 -13.39
C LEU A 50 4.09 -0.46 -13.89
N LYS A 51 4.49 0.46 -14.79
CA LYS A 51 3.64 1.49 -15.41
C LYS A 51 2.84 2.31 -14.39
N VAL A 52 3.37 2.51 -13.18
CA VAL A 52 2.68 3.27 -12.16
C VAL A 52 2.65 4.75 -12.56
N PRO A 53 1.46 5.38 -12.61
CA PRO A 53 1.36 6.79 -12.97
C PRO A 53 2.02 7.70 -11.94
N GLN A 54 2.62 8.80 -12.39
CA GLN A 54 3.36 9.73 -11.52
C GLN A 54 2.47 10.33 -10.43
N GLU A 55 1.20 10.59 -10.73
CA GLU A 55 0.18 11.05 -9.79
C GLU A 55 -0.08 10.05 -8.66
N SER A 56 0.20 8.75 -8.88
CA SER A 56 0.04 7.69 -7.88
C SER A 56 1.34 7.36 -7.15
N LEU A 57 2.51 7.64 -7.75
CA LEU A 57 3.82 7.36 -7.17
C LEU A 57 4.12 8.20 -5.92
N VAL A 58 3.92 9.51 -6.01
CA VAL A 58 4.20 10.42 -4.88
C VAL A 58 3.38 10.03 -3.63
N PRO A 59 2.05 9.91 -3.69
CA PRO A 59 1.27 9.53 -2.51
C PRO A 59 1.58 8.10 -2.04
N MET A 60 1.86 7.17 -2.95
CA MET A 60 2.32 5.82 -2.61
C MET A 60 3.56 5.86 -1.72
N VAL A 61 4.60 6.57 -2.16
CA VAL A 61 5.89 6.63 -1.46
C VAL A 61 5.74 7.36 -0.12
N CYS A 62 4.95 8.43 -0.08
CA CYS A 62 4.66 9.14 1.17
C CYS A 62 3.93 8.25 2.19
N GLU A 63 2.96 7.44 1.75
CA GLU A 63 2.20 6.55 2.63
C GLU A 63 2.96 5.29 3.05
N CYS A 64 3.82 4.78 2.18
CA CYS A 64 4.53 3.53 2.40
C CYS A 64 5.93 3.60 1.78
N PRO A 65 6.89 4.29 2.41
CA PRO A 65 8.23 4.48 1.84
C PRO A 65 8.98 3.15 1.63
N GLY A 66 8.59 2.10 2.35
CA GLY A 66 9.13 0.74 2.16
C GLY A 66 8.86 0.13 0.78
N VAL A 67 7.99 0.73 -0.04
CA VAL A 67 7.82 0.35 -1.45
C VAL A 67 9.04 0.71 -2.31
N LEU A 68 9.96 1.54 -1.83
CA LEU A 68 11.20 1.89 -2.54
C LEU A 68 12.39 0.98 -2.18
N GLU A 69 12.17 -0.06 -1.38
CA GLU A 69 13.22 -1.04 -1.10
C GLU A 69 13.51 -1.82 -2.40
N LEU A 70 14.74 -1.71 -2.90
CA LEU A 70 15.09 -2.21 -4.23
C LEU A 70 14.81 -3.71 -4.38
N ASP A 71 15.23 -4.53 -3.42
CA ASP A 71 14.99 -5.98 -3.42
C ASP A 71 13.49 -6.33 -3.48
N PHE A 72 12.63 -5.46 -2.92
CA PHE A 72 11.19 -5.64 -2.96
C PHE A 72 10.62 -5.28 -4.34
N VAL A 73 11.03 -4.15 -4.90
CA VAL A 73 10.56 -3.69 -6.22
C VAL A 73 11.03 -4.60 -7.34
N GLU A 74 12.28 -5.09 -7.29
CA GLU A 74 12.82 -6.02 -8.30
C GLU A 74 12.06 -7.35 -8.32
N LYS A 75 11.55 -7.83 -7.18
CA LYS A 75 10.69 -9.02 -7.16
C LYS A 75 9.35 -8.75 -7.85
N TRP A 76 8.77 -7.57 -7.62
CA TRP A 76 7.52 -7.14 -8.26
C TRP A 76 7.70 -6.86 -9.76
N GLU A 77 8.88 -6.41 -10.20
CA GLU A 77 9.20 -6.23 -11.61
C GLU A 77 9.07 -7.54 -12.40
N ARG A 78 9.53 -8.67 -11.84
CA ARG A 78 9.45 -9.96 -12.55
C ARG A 78 8.02 -10.41 -12.82
N VAL A 79 7.08 -9.99 -11.99
CA VAL A 79 5.65 -10.36 -12.11
C VAL A 79 4.81 -9.25 -12.76
N SER A 80 5.40 -8.07 -13.00
CA SER A 80 4.68 -6.90 -13.53
C SER A 80 4.17 -7.11 -14.93
N CYS A 81 4.95 -7.82 -15.76
CA CYS A 81 4.57 -8.10 -17.15
C CYS A 81 3.23 -8.82 -17.21
N GLU A 82 3.01 -9.84 -16.38
CA GLU A 82 1.78 -10.63 -16.38
C GLU A 82 0.55 -9.81 -15.95
N LEU A 83 0.73 -8.93 -14.96
CA LEU A 83 -0.28 -7.98 -14.50
C LEU A 83 -0.66 -7.01 -15.62
N VAL A 84 0.34 -6.44 -16.29
CA VAL A 84 0.13 -5.50 -17.41
C VAL A 84 -0.51 -6.21 -18.60
N PHE A 85 -0.09 -7.44 -18.92
CA PHE A 85 -0.69 -8.24 -20.00
C PHE A 85 -2.15 -8.59 -19.72
N SER A 86 -2.50 -8.86 -18.47
CA SER A 86 -3.89 -9.13 -18.08
C SER A 86 -4.75 -7.86 -17.99
N GLY A 87 -4.17 -6.68 -18.29
CA GLY A 87 -4.90 -5.42 -18.35
C GLY A 87 -5.09 -4.73 -17.00
N VAL A 88 -4.32 -5.10 -15.97
CA VAL A 88 -4.33 -4.36 -14.69
C VAL A 88 -3.73 -2.97 -14.91
N SER A 89 -4.46 -1.94 -14.51
CA SER A 89 -4.04 -0.55 -14.57
C SER A 89 -2.81 -0.29 -13.70
N GLY A 90 -2.01 0.71 -14.07
CA GLY A 90 -0.87 1.14 -13.26
C GLY A 90 -1.27 1.59 -11.84
N VAL A 91 -2.48 2.09 -11.66
CA VAL A 91 -3.05 2.44 -10.34
C VAL A 91 -3.41 1.18 -9.55
N GLY A 92 -3.97 0.16 -10.21
CA GLY A 92 -4.21 -1.16 -9.62
C GLY A 92 -2.93 -1.82 -9.14
N ILE A 93 -1.91 -1.85 -10.01
CA ILE A 93 -0.56 -2.36 -9.68
C ILE A 93 0.03 -1.60 -8.50
N ALA A 94 -0.08 -0.27 -8.49
CA ALA A 94 0.35 0.57 -7.38
C ALA A 94 -0.30 0.18 -6.04
N ASN A 95 -1.62 0.02 -6.04
CA ASN A 95 -2.36 -0.36 -4.84
C ASN A 95 -2.00 -1.77 -4.37
N LEU A 96 -1.79 -2.70 -5.30
CA LEU A 96 -1.37 -4.07 -5.02
C LEU A 96 0.00 -4.10 -4.33
N ILE A 97 1.00 -3.39 -4.86
CA ILE A 97 2.35 -3.31 -4.28
C ILE A 97 2.30 -2.68 -2.89
N LYS A 98 1.58 -1.56 -2.73
CA LYS A 98 1.38 -0.92 -1.42
C LYS A 98 0.79 -1.90 -0.41
N LEU A 99 -0.25 -2.63 -0.81
CA LEU A 99 -0.92 -3.58 0.05
C LEU A 99 -0.02 -4.76 0.42
N SER A 100 0.68 -5.33 -0.56
CA SER A 100 1.67 -6.40 -0.35
C SER A 100 2.73 -5.96 0.67
N ARG A 101 3.25 -4.74 0.53
CA ARG A 101 4.24 -4.22 1.48
C ARG A 101 3.67 -4.06 2.88
N ARG A 102 2.45 -3.56 3.01
CA ARG A 102 1.75 -3.41 4.30
C ARG A 102 1.49 -4.74 4.99
N LEU A 103 1.22 -5.79 4.21
CA LEU A 103 0.96 -7.14 4.72
C LEU A 103 2.24 -7.98 4.92
N GLY A 104 3.40 -7.49 4.47
CA GLY A 104 4.65 -8.22 4.53
C GLY A 104 4.69 -9.44 3.59
N VAL A 105 3.91 -9.42 2.50
CA VAL A 105 3.79 -10.55 1.57
C VAL A 105 4.67 -10.30 0.34
N ASN A 106 5.49 -11.29 -0.03
CA ASN A 106 6.29 -11.27 -1.25
C ASN A 106 5.45 -11.69 -2.47
N PRO A 107 5.85 -11.28 -3.69
CA PRO A 107 5.12 -11.65 -4.91
C PRO A 107 5.15 -13.15 -5.22
N ASP A 108 6.01 -13.95 -4.57
CA ASP A 108 6.08 -15.40 -4.79
C ASP A 108 4.73 -16.10 -4.53
N GLY A 109 4.03 -15.70 -3.47
CA GLY A 109 2.68 -16.22 -3.17
C GLY A 109 1.61 -15.68 -4.13
N PHE A 110 1.80 -14.44 -4.61
CA PHE A 110 0.92 -13.84 -5.60
C PHE A 110 0.96 -14.60 -6.94
N VAL A 111 2.14 -15.05 -7.41
CA VAL A 111 2.27 -15.78 -8.69
C VAL A 111 1.43 -17.05 -8.71
N SER A 112 1.47 -17.85 -7.64
CA SER A 112 0.68 -19.09 -7.55
C SER A 112 -0.83 -18.79 -7.56
N ASN A 113 -1.28 -17.82 -6.77
CA ASN A 113 -2.69 -17.42 -6.73
C ASN A 113 -3.18 -16.83 -8.07
N PHE A 114 -2.35 -15.99 -8.68
CA PHE A 114 -2.63 -15.37 -9.97
C PHE A 114 -2.69 -16.43 -11.08
N GLY A 115 -1.76 -17.40 -11.04
CA GLY A 115 -1.78 -18.58 -11.90
C GLY A 115 -3.06 -19.40 -11.74
N ALA A 116 -3.52 -19.63 -10.50
CA ALA A 116 -4.81 -20.29 -10.28
C ALA A 116 -5.96 -19.52 -10.92
N LEU A 117 -6.06 -18.21 -10.72
CA LEU A 117 -7.11 -17.39 -11.33
C LEU A 117 -7.09 -17.48 -12.86
N LYS A 118 -5.90 -17.44 -13.47
CA LYS A 118 -5.75 -17.64 -14.93
C LYS A 118 -6.13 -19.06 -15.37
N GLY A 119 -5.92 -20.07 -14.52
CA GLY A 119 -6.31 -21.46 -14.74
C GLY A 119 -7.82 -21.73 -14.61
N LEU A 120 -8.60 -20.78 -14.08
CA LEU A 120 -10.06 -20.91 -13.98
C LEU A 120 -10.81 -20.67 -15.30
N GLU A 121 -10.08 -20.39 -16.38
CA GLU A 121 -10.63 -20.06 -17.72
C GLU A 121 -11.54 -18.81 -17.72
N VAL A 122 -11.37 -17.92 -16.74
CA VAL A 122 -12.01 -16.59 -16.71
C VAL A 122 -11.27 -15.61 -17.61
N SER A 123 -11.95 -14.58 -18.10
CA SER A 123 -11.34 -13.59 -18.98
C SER A 123 -10.28 -12.74 -18.25
N ASP A 124 -9.32 -12.21 -19.01
CA ASP A 124 -8.31 -11.29 -18.51
C ASP A 124 -8.94 -10.03 -17.88
N ALA A 125 -10.10 -9.60 -18.39
CA ALA A 125 -10.88 -8.50 -17.82
C ALA A 125 -11.43 -8.83 -16.42
N THR A 126 -11.88 -10.07 -16.19
CA THR A 126 -12.30 -10.52 -14.87
C THR A 126 -11.10 -10.64 -13.92
N VAL A 127 -9.99 -11.16 -14.39
CA VAL A 127 -8.75 -11.23 -13.61
C VAL A 127 -8.29 -9.84 -13.20
N SER A 128 -8.24 -8.88 -14.12
CA SER A 128 -7.84 -7.52 -13.79
C SER A 128 -8.80 -6.87 -12.80
N ARG A 129 -10.12 -7.03 -12.98
CA ARG A 129 -11.12 -6.55 -12.03
C ARG A 129 -10.92 -7.13 -10.62
N ILE A 130 -10.65 -8.43 -10.50
CA ILE A 130 -10.38 -9.08 -9.20
C ILE A 130 -9.13 -8.48 -8.55
N VAL A 131 -8.04 -8.30 -9.32
CA VAL A 131 -6.80 -7.72 -8.80
C VAL A 131 -7.01 -6.27 -8.36
N GLU A 132 -7.78 -5.48 -9.09
CA GLU A 132 -8.00 -4.06 -8.79
C GLU A 132 -8.99 -3.83 -7.65
N GLU A 133 -10.13 -4.52 -7.67
CA GLU A 133 -11.21 -4.34 -6.70
C GLU A 133 -10.95 -5.13 -5.41
N PHE A 134 -10.35 -6.32 -5.54
CA PHE A 134 -10.12 -7.26 -4.43
C PHE A 134 -8.65 -7.72 -4.33
N PRO A 135 -7.66 -6.79 -4.27
CA PRO A 135 -6.24 -7.14 -4.25
C PRO A 135 -5.84 -8.01 -3.06
N ARG A 136 -6.64 -8.02 -1.98
CA ARG A 136 -6.43 -8.93 -0.84
C ARG A 136 -6.57 -10.39 -1.24
N VAL A 137 -7.54 -10.72 -2.09
CA VAL A 137 -7.80 -12.11 -2.49
C VAL A 137 -6.55 -12.71 -3.13
N VAL A 138 -5.96 -11.97 -4.07
CA VAL A 138 -4.78 -12.44 -4.82
C VAL A 138 -3.50 -12.45 -3.99
N ILE A 139 -3.42 -11.65 -2.91
CA ILE A 139 -2.24 -11.59 -2.04
C ILE A 139 -2.31 -12.60 -0.88
N THR A 140 -3.49 -12.81 -0.27
CA THR A 140 -3.58 -13.49 1.04
C THR A 140 -4.24 -14.87 1.01
N VAL A 141 -5.09 -15.14 0.01
CA VAL A 141 -5.77 -16.43 -0.11
C VAL A 141 -4.79 -17.42 -0.71
N LYS A 142 -4.85 -18.70 -0.34
CA LYS A 142 -4.02 -19.72 -0.98
C LYS A 142 -4.67 -20.22 -2.26
N GLU A 143 -3.84 -20.65 -3.22
CA GLU A 143 -4.26 -21.31 -4.44
C GLU A 143 -5.35 -22.38 -4.20
N SER A 144 -5.12 -23.28 -3.25
CA SER A 144 -6.06 -24.36 -2.91
C SER A 144 -7.42 -23.84 -2.45
N GLU A 145 -7.46 -22.75 -1.69
CA GLU A 145 -8.72 -22.16 -1.21
C GLU A 145 -9.48 -21.47 -2.34
N ILE A 146 -8.78 -20.89 -3.32
CA ILE A 146 -9.39 -20.35 -4.54
C ILE A 146 -10.03 -21.49 -5.33
N CYS A 147 -9.28 -22.58 -5.57
CA CYS A 147 -9.78 -23.74 -6.30
C CYS A 147 -10.97 -24.40 -5.59
N GLU A 148 -10.89 -24.65 -4.27
CA GLU A 148 -11.99 -25.22 -3.48
C GLU A 148 -13.27 -24.36 -3.55
N LYS A 149 -13.13 -23.03 -3.53
CA LYS A 149 -14.27 -22.11 -3.67
C LYS A 149 -14.89 -22.19 -5.06
N VAL A 150 -14.09 -22.35 -6.11
CA VAL A 150 -14.59 -22.51 -7.48
C VAL A 150 -15.27 -23.87 -7.65
N ASP A 151 -14.65 -24.95 -7.18
CA ASP A 151 -15.22 -26.29 -7.23
C ASP A 151 -16.55 -26.36 -6.46
N PHE A 152 -16.65 -25.64 -5.34
CA PHE A 152 -17.91 -25.50 -4.61
C PHE A 152 -18.99 -24.80 -5.45
N LEU A 153 -18.66 -23.69 -6.13
CA LEU A 153 -19.58 -22.97 -7.01
C LEU A 153 -20.06 -23.87 -8.16
N GLU A 154 -19.15 -24.62 -8.77
CA GLU A 154 -19.50 -25.60 -9.81
C GLU A 154 -20.42 -26.70 -9.25
N GLY A 155 -20.12 -27.21 -8.06
CA GLY A 155 -20.92 -28.23 -7.37
C GLY A 155 -22.36 -27.80 -7.07
N ILE A 156 -22.62 -26.49 -6.89
CA ILE A 156 -23.97 -25.93 -6.72
C ILE A 156 -24.61 -25.47 -8.03
N GLY A 157 -23.98 -25.75 -9.18
CA GLY A 157 -24.52 -25.48 -10.51
C GLY A 157 -24.15 -24.12 -11.10
N ILE A 158 -23.16 -23.42 -10.55
CA ILE A 158 -22.61 -22.19 -11.12
C ILE A 158 -21.37 -22.55 -11.95
N PRO A 159 -21.47 -22.62 -13.29
CA PRO A 159 -20.32 -22.95 -14.13
C PRO A 159 -19.26 -21.82 -14.10
N ARG A 160 -18.00 -22.14 -14.39
CA ARG A 160 -16.89 -21.17 -14.46
C ARG A 160 -17.16 -19.97 -15.37
N ASN A 161 -17.82 -20.18 -16.51
CA ASN A 161 -18.22 -19.10 -17.41
C ASN A 161 -19.30 -18.16 -16.81
N GLY A 162 -19.99 -18.60 -15.76
CA GLY A 162 -20.90 -17.78 -14.97
C GLY A 162 -20.17 -16.84 -14.01
N ILE A 163 -18.90 -17.11 -13.69
CA ILE A 163 -18.04 -16.25 -12.86
C ILE A 163 -17.54 -15.03 -13.68
N ASP A 164 -17.42 -15.20 -15.00
CA ASP A 164 -16.94 -14.17 -15.93
C ASP A 164 -18.02 -13.14 -16.33
N ARG A 165 -19.29 -13.41 -15.99
CA ARG A 165 -20.44 -12.53 -16.26
C ARG A 165 -20.72 -11.58 -15.10
#